data_AF-A0A7Y3LZK7-F1
#
_entry.id   AF-A0A7Y3LZK7-F1
#
_cell.length_a   1.000
_cell.length_b   1.000
_cell.length_c   1.000
_cell.angle_alpha   90.00
_cell.angle_beta   90.00
_cell.angle_gamma   90.00
#
_symmetry.space_group_name_H-M   'P 1'
#
loop_
_entity.id
_entity.type
_entity.pdbx_description
1 polymer ?
#
loop_
_entity_poly.entity_id
_entity_poly.type
_entity_poly.pdbx_seq_one_letter_code
_entity_poly.pdbx_strand_id
1 'polypeptide(L)'
;MAGWTKTIAPSSELDDPAEMLAVGVRLTGRMQRGHPEVARILLRVGLTRLASSVGLAPRARRVLRAGAATGRLRVGDIEVALAGAGGALLGVLQLLDMEPDLDAGRAADQLAVNLLCMFGLPPAEARELVARPLPA
;
A
#
# COMPACT_ATOMS: atom_id res chain seq x y z
N MET A 1 -38.16 21.90 -22.02
CA MET A 1 -37.16 21.01 -22.64
C MET A 1 -35.89 21.09 -21.80
N ALA A 2 -35.86 20.34 -20.69
CA ALA A 2 -34.78 20.38 -19.70
C ALA A 2 -33.66 19.41 -20.08
N GLY A 3 -32.42 19.92 -20.09
CA GLY A 3 -31.21 19.16 -20.39
C GLY A 3 -30.83 18.24 -19.24
N TRP A 4 -30.85 16.94 -19.50
CA TRP A 4 -30.27 15.90 -18.66
C TRP A 4 -29.08 15.27 -19.39
N THR A 5 -27.88 15.73 -19.07
CA THR A 5 -26.64 14.97 -19.27
C THR A 5 -25.69 15.24 -18.10
N LYS A 6 -26.11 14.81 -16.91
CA LYS A 6 -25.18 14.53 -15.83
C LYS A 6 -24.65 13.11 -16.05
N THR A 7 -23.57 12.97 -16.81
CA THR A 7 -22.80 11.72 -16.80
C THR A 7 -21.99 11.73 -15.51
N ILE A 8 -22.54 11.10 -14.48
CA ILE A 8 -21.84 10.82 -13.22
C ILE A 8 -20.76 9.79 -13.53
N ALA A 9 -19.49 10.18 -13.43
CA ALA A 9 -18.35 9.29 -13.48
C ALA A 9 -18.40 8.29 -12.31
N PRO A 10 -17.92 7.05 -12.47
CA PRO A 10 -18.06 6.01 -11.46
C PRO A 10 -17.24 6.34 -10.21
N SER A 11 -17.92 6.29 -9.06
CA SER A 11 -17.38 6.51 -7.72
C SER A 11 -16.53 5.33 -7.22
N SER A 12 -15.27 5.59 -6.85
CA SER A 12 -14.58 4.90 -5.75
C SER A 12 -13.59 5.87 -5.11
N GLU A 13 -13.73 6.13 -3.81
CA GLU A 13 -13.13 7.25 -3.05
C GLU A 13 -11.59 7.26 -2.90
N LEU A 14 -10.82 6.62 -3.78
CA LEU A 14 -9.36 6.75 -3.82
C LEU A 14 -8.85 6.76 -5.27
N ASP A 15 -8.96 7.91 -5.93
CA ASP A 15 -8.45 8.09 -7.30
C ASP A 15 -6.93 8.25 -7.36
N ASP A 16 -6.27 8.61 -6.24
CA ASP A 16 -4.82 8.81 -6.18
C ASP A 16 -4.06 7.48 -5.96
N PRO A 17 -3.23 7.02 -6.91
CA PRO A 17 -2.38 5.84 -6.74
C PRO A 17 -1.45 5.88 -5.53
N ALA A 18 -0.97 7.06 -5.14
CA ALA A 18 -0.14 7.22 -3.95
C ALA A 18 -0.96 6.92 -2.69
N GLU A 19 -2.19 7.42 -2.60
CA GLU A 19 -3.07 7.17 -1.47
C GLU A 19 -3.50 5.70 -1.42
N MET A 20 -3.84 5.08 -2.56
CA MET A 20 -4.14 3.65 -2.63
C MET A 20 -2.99 2.78 -2.13
N LEU A 21 -1.74 3.12 -2.48
CA LEU A 21 -0.55 2.42 -1.99
C LEU A 21 -0.42 2.60 -0.48
N ALA A 22 -0.55 3.83 0.02
CA ALA A 22 -0.47 4.13 1.45
C ALA A 22 -1.51 3.35 2.25
N VAL A 23 -2.78 3.39 1.82
CA VAL A 23 -3.89 2.66 2.46
C VAL A 23 -3.62 1.15 2.47
N GLY A 24 -3.21 0.58 1.34
CA GLY A 24 -2.92 -0.86 1.25
C GLY A 24 -1.83 -1.32 2.22
N VAL A 25 -0.74 -0.55 2.31
CA VAL A 25 0.37 -0.80 3.24
C VAL A 25 -0.09 -0.66 4.69
N ARG A 26 -0.82 0.41 5.00
CA ARG A 26 -1.30 0.74 6.35
C ARG A 26 -2.26 -0.30 6.89
N LEU A 27 -3.20 -0.77 6.08
CA LEU A 27 -4.14 -1.84 6.45
C LEU A 27 -3.40 -3.16 6.66
N THR A 28 -2.48 -3.51 5.77
CA THR A 28 -1.75 -4.77 5.87
C THR A 28 -0.83 -4.81 7.09
N GLY A 29 -0.12 -3.72 7.38
CA GLY A 29 0.75 -3.65 8.56
C GLY A 29 -0.03 -3.67 9.88
N ARG A 30 -1.20 -3.04 9.94
CA ARG A 30 -2.08 -3.06 11.13
C ARG A 30 -2.73 -4.41 11.38
N MET A 31 -2.87 -5.26 10.35
CA MET A 31 -3.44 -6.61 10.45
C MET A 31 -2.72 -7.45 11.51
N GLN A 32 -1.41 -7.25 11.73
CA GLN A 32 -0.64 -8.02 12.70
C GLN A 32 -1.26 -7.98 14.11
N ARG A 33 -1.81 -6.84 14.55
CA ARG A 33 -2.41 -6.72 15.89
C ARG A 33 -3.70 -7.52 16.05
N GLY A 34 -4.54 -7.54 15.03
CA GLY A 34 -5.84 -8.22 15.09
C GLY A 34 -5.76 -9.70 14.75
N HIS A 35 -4.80 -10.09 13.90
CA HIS A 35 -4.69 -11.41 13.31
C HIS A 35 -3.21 -11.84 13.11
N PRO A 36 -2.42 -11.99 14.19
CA PRO A 36 -0.99 -12.30 14.08
C PRO A 36 -0.71 -13.63 13.36
N GLU A 37 -1.62 -14.60 13.43
CA GLU A 37 -1.55 -15.88 12.73
C GLU A 37 -1.62 -15.70 11.22
N VAL A 38 -2.46 -14.76 10.75
CA VAL A 38 -2.55 -14.40 9.33
C VAL A 38 -1.28 -13.71 8.87
N ALA A 39 -0.69 -12.85 9.72
CA ALA A 39 0.61 -12.24 9.44
C ALA A 39 1.73 -13.29 9.32
N ARG A 40 1.75 -14.29 10.21
CA ARG A 40 2.71 -15.42 10.14
C ARG A 40 2.51 -16.29 8.90
N ILE A 41 1.28 -16.47 8.43
CA ILE A 41 1.02 -17.14 7.15
C ILE A 41 1.65 -16.33 6.01
N LEU A 42 1.45 -15.00 5.96
CA LEU A 42 2.07 -14.16 4.95
C LEU A 42 3.61 -14.24 4.99
N LEU A 43 4.21 -14.23 6.18
CA LEU A 43 5.65 -14.38 6.38
C LEU A 43 6.18 -15.74 5.89
N ARG A 44 5.49 -16.84 6.23
CA ARG A 44 5.87 -18.20 5.79
C ARG A 44 5.73 -18.42 4.30
N VAL A 45 4.74 -17.77 3.71
CA VAL A 45 4.48 -17.84 2.27
C VAL A 45 5.47 -16.96 1.48
N GLY A 46 5.97 -15.89 2.12
CA GLY A 46 7.10 -15.08 1.65
C GLY A 46 6.86 -14.31 0.33
N LEU A 47 7.96 -13.86 -0.26
CA LEU A 47 7.97 -13.11 -1.54
C LEU A 47 7.35 -13.92 -2.69
N THR A 48 7.33 -15.24 -2.60
CA THR A 48 6.83 -16.15 -3.64
C THR A 48 5.32 -15.99 -3.90
N ARG A 49 4.50 -15.62 -2.90
CA ARG A 49 3.11 -15.18 -3.18
C ARG A 49 2.92 -13.69 -3.39
N LEU A 50 3.83 -12.84 -2.91
CA LEU A 50 3.82 -11.42 -3.29
C LEU A 50 4.16 -11.22 -4.77
N ALA A 51 4.76 -12.21 -5.42
CA ALA A 51 4.93 -12.27 -6.87
C ALA A 51 3.81 -13.06 -7.59
N SER A 52 2.90 -13.71 -6.86
CA SER A 52 1.88 -14.59 -7.46
C SER A 52 0.76 -13.81 -8.15
N SER A 53 0.07 -14.48 -9.08
CA SER A 53 -1.09 -13.94 -9.81
C SER A 53 -2.36 -13.81 -8.96
N VAL A 54 -2.31 -14.15 -7.67
CA VAL A 54 -3.46 -14.16 -6.75
C VAL A 54 -3.14 -13.37 -5.48
N GLY A 55 -4.13 -12.70 -4.88
CA GLY A 55 -3.98 -11.98 -3.60
C GLY A 55 -3.66 -10.49 -3.73
N LEU A 56 -2.79 -9.96 -2.86
CA LEU A 56 -2.46 -8.51 -2.79
C LEU A 56 -1.64 -8.03 -4.00
N ALA A 57 -0.85 -8.92 -4.60
CA ALA A 57 0.10 -8.61 -5.65
C ALA A 57 -0.55 -8.04 -6.94
N PRO A 58 -1.63 -8.62 -7.50
CA PRO A 58 -2.35 -8.00 -8.62
C PRO A 58 -2.90 -6.60 -8.34
N ARG A 59 -3.35 -6.33 -7.11
CA ARG A 59 -3.85 -5.00 -6.72
C ARG A 59 -2.69 -4.01 -6.63
N ALA A 60 -1.60 -4.37 -5.93
CA ALA A 60 -0.41 -3.55 -5.82
C ALA A 60 0.21 -3.26 -7.20
N ARG A 61 0.29 -4.25 -8.09
CA ARG A 61 0.75 -4.09 -9.48
C ARG A 61 -0.10 -3.07 -10.24
N ARG A 62 -1.42 -3.13 -10.12
CA ARG A 62 -2.33 -2.15 -10.76
C ARG A 62 -2.10 -0.74 -10.24
N VAL A 63 -1.92 -0.57 -8.92
CA VAL A 63 -1.64 0.72 -8.30
C VAL A 63 -0.30 1.29 -8.80
N LEU A 64 0.77 0.49 -8.81
CA LEU A 64 2.08 0.92 -9.31
C LEU A 64 2.05 1.29 -10.79
N ARG A 65 1.34 0.51 -11.63
CA ARG A 65 1.15 0.83 -13.06
C ARG A 65 0.37 2.12 -13.26
N ALA A 66 -0.71 2.32 -12.51
CA ALA A 66 -1.50 3.54 -12.58
C ALA A 66 -0.67 4.76 -12.15
N GLY A 67 0.06 4.67 -11.03
CA GLY A 67 0.92 5.74 -10.55
C GLY A 67 2.08 6.07 -11.50
N ALA A 68 2.66 5.06 -12.14
CA ALA A 68 3.69 5.26 -13.17
C ALA A 68 3.12 5.94 -14.41
N ALA A 69 1.96 5.48 -14.90
CA ALA A 69 1.32 6.02 -16.09
C ALA A 69 0.89 7.48 -15.95
N THR A 70 0.50 7.92 -14.75
CA THR A 70 0.13 9.31 -14.46
C THR A 70 1.31 10.19 -14.03
N GLY A 71 2.51 9.62 -13.87
CA GLY A 71 3.67 10.30 -13.30
C GLY A 71 3.55 10.59 -11.79
N ARG A 72 2.48 10.11 -11.16
CA ARG A 72 2.23 10.28 -9.72
C ARG A 72 3.24 9.53 -8.86
N LEU A 73 3.70 8.38 -9.34
CA LEU A 73 4.76 7.56 -8.73
C LEU A 73 5.90 7.40 -9.73
N ARG A 74 7.13 7.64 -9.27
CA ARG A 74 8.35 7.39 -10.04
C ARG A 74 8.75 5.92 -9.90
N VAL A 75 8.22 5.10 -10.79
CA VAL A 75 8.50 3.66 -10.85
C VAL A 75 9.24 3.34 -12.14
N GLY A 76 10.41 2.71 -12.04
CA GLY A 76 11.18 2.22 -13.20
C GLY A 76 10.62 0.91 -13.73
N ASP A 77 11.05 -0.20 -13.12
CA ASP A 77 10.50 -1.53 -13.39
C ASP A 77 9.40 -1.88 -12.36
N ILE A 78 8.21 -2.25 -12.85
CA ILE A 78 7.03 -2.53 -12.03
C ILE A 78 7.24 -3.75 -11.13
N GLU A 79 7.86 -4.82 -11.64
CA GLU A 79 8.02 -6.05 -10.88
C GLU A 79 9.14 -5.91 -9.84
N VAL A 80 10.21 -5.17 -10.14
CA VAL A 80 11.25 -4.81 -9.16
C VAL A 80 10.67 -3.92 -8.06
N ALA A 81 9.85 -2.92 -8.42
CA ALA A 81 9.19 -2.06 -7.45
C ALA A 81 8.22 -2.83 -6.54
N LEU A 82 7.46 -3.77 -7.13
CA LEU A 82 6.55 -4.64 -6.39
C LEU A 82 7.33 -5.55 -5.42
N ALA A 83 8.42 -6.16 -5.87
CA ALA A 83 9.28 -6.99 -5.03
C ALA A 83 9.90 -6.19 -3.86
N GLY A 84 10.41 -4.98 -4.13
CA GLY A 84 10.96 -4.09 -3.12
C GLY A 84 9.94 -3.65 -2.07
N ALA A 85 8.76 -3.20 -2.51
CA ALA A 85 7.67 -2.83 -1.60
C ALA A 85 7.18 -4.03 -0.77
N GLY A 86 7.06 -5.20 -1.40
CA GLY A 86 6.69 -6.44 -0.75
C GLY A 86 7.71 -6.87 0.31
N GLY A 87 9.01 -6.81 -0.01
CA GLY A 87 10.09 -7.12 0.93
C GLY A 87 10.11 -6.19 2.13
N ALA A 88 9.94 -4.88 1.91
CA ALA A 88 9.86 -3.90 2.99
C ALA A 88 8.67 -4.16 3.93
N LEU A 89 7.50 -4.52 3.36
CA LEU A 89 6.32 -4.90 4.13
C LEU A 89 6.54 -6.17 4.95
N LEU A 90 7.11 -7.22 4.37
CA LEU A 90 7.45 -8.44 5.10
C LEU A 90 8.47 -8.17 6.21
N GLY A 91 9.46 -7.32 5.97
CA GLY A 91 10.43 -6.92 7.00
C GLY A 91 9.76 -6.25 8.20
N VAL A 92 8.79 -5.36 7.96
CA VAL A 92 8.01 -4.74 9.05
C VAL A 92 7.11 -5.75 9.76
N LEU A 93 6.46 -6.65 9.03
CA LEU A 93 5.66 -7.70 9.66
C LEU A 93 6.51 -8.64 10.52
N GLN A 94 7.71 -8.98 10.07
CA GLN A 94 8.67 -9.78 10.84
C GLN A 94 9.11 -9.03 12.10
N LEU A 95 9.42 -7.73 11.99
CA LEU A 95 9.76 -6.90 13.15
C LEU A 95 8.62 -6.88 14.18
N LEU A 96 7.38 -6.72 13.74
CA LEU A 96 6.20 -6.71 14.62
C LEU A 96 5.91 -8.08 15.24
N ASP A 97 6.25 -9.19 14.57
CA ASP A 97 6.13 -10.54 15.14
C ASP A 97 7.22 -10.81 16.19
N MET A 98 8.43 -10.28 15.99
CA MET A 98 9.53 -10.41 16.95
C MET A 98 9.40 -9.49 18.16
N GLU A 99 8.77 -8.32 17.99
CA GLU A 99 8.62 -7.29 19.01
C GLU A 99 7.13 -6.92 19.20
N PRO A 100 6.34 -7.74 19.94
CA PRO A 100 4.89 -7.57 20.04
C PRO A 100 4.43 -6.25 20.66
N ASP A 101 5.30 -5.60 21.44
CA ASP A 101 5.02 -4.33 22.12
C ASP A 101 5.13 -3.12 21.18
N LEU A 102 5.67 -3.30 19.96
CA LEU A 102 5.74 -2.22 18.98
C LEU A 102 4.37 -1.78 18.50
N ASP A 103 4.24 -0.48 18.24
CA ASP A 103 3.03 0.05 17.66
C ASP A 103 2.91 -0.28 16.17
N ALA A 104 2.18 -1.35 15.86
CA ALA A 104 1.89 -1.77 14.49
C ALA A 104 1.29 -0.66 13.61
N GLY A 105 0.47 0.22 14.19
CA GLY A 105 -0.10 1.36 13.47
C GLY A 105 0.98 2.35 13.04
N ARG A 106 1.83 2.75 14.00
CA ARG A 106 2.96 3.64 13.74
C ARG A 106 3.99 3.03 12.79
N ALA A 107 4.30 1.74 12.94
CA ALA A 107 5.24 1.05 12.06
C ALA A 107 4.71 0.97 10.62
N ALA A 108 3.43 0.67 10.44
CA ALA A 108 2.79 0.63 9.13
C ALA A 108 2.71 2.01 8.47
N ASP A 109 2.42 3.06 9.25
CA ASP A 109 2.41 4.45 8.76
C ASP A 109 3.82 4.89 8.32
N GLN A 110 4.84 4.58 9.12
CA GLN A 110 6.21 4.90 8.76
C GLN A 110 6.67 4.16 7.49
N LEU A 111 6.30 2.89 7.35
CA LEU A 111 6.55 2.13 6.13
C LEU A 111 5.87 2.76 4.92
N ALA A 112 4.61 3.18 5.05
CA ALA A 112 3.88 3.84 3.97
C ALA A 112 4.58 5.14 3.53
N VAL A 113 5.00 5.99 4.48
CA VAL A 113 5.78 7.21 4.18
C VAL A 113 7.06 6.85 3.43
N ASN A 114 7.80 5.84 3.89
CA ASN A 114 9.07 5.44 3.29
C ASN A 114 8.87 4.95 1.84
N LEU A 115 7.86 4.14 1.58
CA LEU A 115 7.56 3.62 0.25
C LEU A 115 7.10 4.73 -0.71
N LEU A 116 6.29 5.67 -0.23
CA LEU A 116 5.91 6.84 -1.04
C LEU A 116 7.12 7.71 -1.41
N CYS A 117 8.00 7.98 -0.43
CA CYS A 117 9.26 8.70 -0.70
C CYS A 117 10.15 7.94 -1.69
N MET A 118 10.27 6.62 -1.53
CA MET A 118 11.02 5.75 -2.45
C MET A 118 10.49 5.85 -3.88
N PHE A 119 9.17 5.96 -4.03
CA PHE A 119 8.50 6.18 -5.31
C PHE A 119 8.37 7.66 -5.71
N GLY A 120 9.19 8.54 -5.12
CA GLY A 120 9.40 9.90 -5.62
C GLY A 120 8.49 10.98 -5.04
N LEU A 121 7.65 10.68 -4.05
CA LEU A 121 6.89 11.72 -3.37
C LEU A 121 7.78 12.53 -2.41
N PRO A 122 7.56 13.86 -2.29
CA PRO A 122 8.14 14.66 -1.22
C PRO A 122 7.73 14.13 0.17
N PRO A 123 8.63 14.14 1.17
CA PRO A 123 8.31 13.64 2.50
C PRO A 123 7.15 14.35 3.21
N ALA A 124 6.90 15.63 2.90
CA ALA A 124 5.77 16.37 3.49
C ALA A 124 4.44 15.82 2.96
N GLU A 125 4.32 15.67 1.65
CA GLU A 125 3.14 15.13 0.98
C GLU A 125 2.89 13.66 1.36
N ALA A 126 3.95 12.84 1.41
CA ALA A 126 3.83 11.44 1.84
C ALA A 126 3.24 11.32 3.26
N ARG A 127 3.63 12.21 4.18
CA ARG A 127 3.07 12.25 5.54
C ARG A 127 1.62 12.73 5.55
N GLU A 128 1.27 13.71 4.70
CA GLU A 128 -0.11 14.17 4.57
C GLU A 128 -1.03 13.02 4.13
N LEU A 129 -0.66 12.30 3.08
CA LEU A 129 -1.44 11.15 2.59
C LEU A 129 -1.58 10.06 3.66
N VAL A 130 -0.51 9.77 4.41
CA VAL A 130 -0.54 8.77 5.48
C VAL A 130 -1.34 9.24 6.69
N ALA A 131 -1.47 10.54 6.92
CA ALA A 131 -2.31 11.09 7.98
C ALA A 131 -3.81 11.03 7.68
N ARG A 132 -4.20 10.78 6.42
CA ARG A 132 -5.62 10.67 6.04
C ARG A 132 -6.30 9.48 6.73
N PRO A 133 -7.61 9.58 7.05
CA PRO A 133 -8.38 8.49 7.61
C PRO A 133 -8.26 7.24 6.74
N LEU A 134 -8.18 6.06 7.38
CA LEU A 134 -8.30 4.81 6.64
C LEU A 134 -9.78 4.57 6.30
N PRO A 135 -10.09 3.98 5.13
CA PRO A 135 -11.44 3.52 4.81
C PRO A 135 -11.94 2.52 5.86
N ALA A 136 -13.24 2.58 6.16
CA ALA A 136 -13.93 1.67 7.08
C ALA A 136 -14.06 0.25 6.51
#